data_AF-A0A5D2W0E1-F1
#
_entry.id   AF-A0A5D2W0E1-F1
#
_cell.length_a   1.000
_cell.length_b   1.000
_cell.length_c   1.000
_cell.angle_alpha   90.00
_cell.angle_beta   90.00
_cell.angle_gamma   90.00
#
_symmetry.space_group_name_H-M   'P 1'
#
loop_
_entity.id
_entity.type
_entity.pdbx_description
1 polymer ?
#
loop_
_entity_poly.entity_id
_entity_poly.type
_entity_poly.pdbx_seq_one_letter_code
_entity_poly.pdbx_strand_id
1 'polypeptide(L)'
;MRLHTLLFSSLFLSYAVVLATAVQCGEGAGGGGGGGGGGGGSGGDGGALGDILSRELFEEMLSHRNDPRCPAANFYTYDAFIAAAKLYPDFAAKGNNDTRKMEVAAFLGQTSHQTNGFGGYCYNEALNCSASYCENKPNYPCYAGVSYCGRGPMQLSWNYNYGQFGESIGQKEELLQHPEVLKTDVTLSFMSALWFWMTAQPPKPSCHSVMT
;
A
#
# COMPACT_ATOMS: atom_id res chain seq x y z
N MET A 1 11.26 19.86 27.69
CA MET A 1 11.57 18.52 27.12
C MET A 1 10.52 18.10 26.07
N ARG A 2 10.12 19.02 25.17
CA ARG A 2 9.05 18.82 24.17
C ARG A 2 9.36 19.46 22.81
N LEU A 3 10.64 19.76 22.55
CA LEU A 3 11.09 20.37 21.28
C LEU A 3 11.98 19.43 20.46
N HIS A 4 12.62 18.43 21.09
CA HIS A 4 13.49 17.46 20.40
C HIS A 4 12.72 16.33 19.71
N THR A 5 11.48 16.01 20.11
CA THR A 5 10.66 14.97 19.48
C THR A 5 10.05 15.41 18.14
N LEU A 6 9.82 16.72 17.96
CA LEU A 6 9.22 17.28 16.75
C LEU A 6 10.20 17.37 15.57
N LEU A 7 11.50 17.52 15.85
CA LEU A 7 12.54 17.60 14.81
C LEU A 7 12.95 16.22 14.27
N PHE A 8 12.84 15.16 15.08
CA PHE A 8 13.08 13.79 14.61
C PHE A 8 11.92 13.28 13.72
N SER A 9 10.68 13.67 14.01
CA SER A 9 9.50 13.30 13.20
C SER A 9 9.53 13.92 11.79
N SER A 10 9.92 15.21 11.64
CA SER A 10 9.91 15.85 10.32
C SER A 10 11.09 15.48 9.43
N LEU A 11 12.26 15.14 10.02
CA LEU A 11 13.44 14.69 9.27
C LEU A 11 13.32 13.24 8.81
N PHE A 12 12.67 12.35 9.59
CA PHE A 12 12.36 11.00 9.13
C PHE A 12 11.29 10.98 8.04
N LEU A 13 10.27 11.84 8.14
CA LEU A 13 9.27 11.96 7.07
C LEU A 13 9.90 12.53 5.79
N SER A 14 10.81 13.51 5.88
CA SER A 14 11.45 14.06 4.68
C SER A 14 12.50 13.12 4.07
N TYR A 15 13.23 12.32 4.86
CA TYR A 15 14.14 11.31 4.31
C TYR A 15 13.39 10.09 3.73
N ALA A 16 12.32 9.66 4.39
CA ALA A 16 11.43 8.62 3.87
C ALA A 16 10.67 9.10 2.62
N VAL A 17 10.26 10.37 2.55
CA VAL A 17 9.65 10.96 1.36
C VAL A 17 10.67 11.14 0.24
N VAL A 18 11.91 11.55 0.52
CA VAL A 18 12.96 11.66 -0.52
C VAL A 18 13.34 10.28 -1.09
N LEU A 19 13.44 9.25 -0.24
CA LEU A 19 13.59 7.86 -0.69
C LEU A 19 12.33 7.35 -1.42
N ALA A 20 11.12 7.68 -0.95
CA ALA A 20 9.87 7.30 -1.60
C ALA A 20 9.68 7.97 -2.97
N THR A 21 10.10 9.23 -3.15
CA THR A 21 10.06 9.89 -4.46
C THR A 21 11.07 9.31 -5.45
N ALA A 22 12.17 8.71 -4.97
CA ALA A 22 13.09 7.94 -5.81
C ALA A 22 12.55 6.54 -6.15
N VAL A 23 11.57 6.04 -5.41
CA VAL A 23 10.87 4.76 -5.66
C VAL A 23 9.63 5.01 -6.52
N GLN A 24 9.84 5.55 -7.72
CA GLN A 24 8.98 5.19 -8.85
C GLN A 24 9.58 3.90 -9.44
N CYS A 25 9.47 2.79 -8.69
CA CYS A 25 10.11 1.47 -8.85
C CYS A 25 10.83 1.27 -10.20
N GLY A 26 12.07 1.76 -10.26
CA GLY A 26 12.93 1.79 -11.45
C GLY A 26 14.31 2.36 -11.16
N GLU A 27 15.24 1.50 -10.75
CA GLU A 27 16.58 1.31 -11.34
C GLU A 27 17.30 0.19 -10.58
N GLY A 28 17.79 -0.78 -11.32
CA GLY A 28 18.47 -1.95 -10.77
C GLY A 28 19.85 -1.60 -10.24
N ALA A 29 20.15 -2.09 -9.05
CA ALA A 29 21.53 -2.26 -8.59
C ALA A 29 21.64 -3.67 -8.02
N GLY A 30 22.34 -4.54 -8.75
CA GLY A 30 22.75 -5.84 -8.26
C GLY A 30 23.83 -5.70 -7.18
N GLY A 31 23.81 -6.61 -6.20
CA GLY A 31 24.85 -6.64 -5.19
C GLY A 31 24.65 -7.68 -4.10
N GLY A 32 25.09 -8.91 -4.35
CA GLY A 32 25.93 -9.69 -3.43
C GLY A 32 25.34 -10.16 -2.11
N GLY A 33 25.15 -11.48 -1.99
CA GLY A 33 24.65 -12.14 -0.79
C GLY A 33 25.53 -12.05 0.46
N GLY A 34 24.89 -12.39 1.58
CA GLY A 34 25.53 -12.65 2.87
C GLY A 34 24.46 -13.08 3.87
N GLY A 35 24.31 -14.40 4.06
CA GLY A 35 23.26 -14.99 4.89
C GLY A 35 23.47 -14.82 6.40
N GLY A 36 22.41 -15.12 7.15
CA GLY A 36 22.52 -15.43 8.56
C GLY A 36 21.28 -15.11 9.38
N GLY A 37 20.64 -16.16 9.90
CA GLY A 37 19.94 -16.09 11.18
C GLY A 37 18.42 -16.03 11.12
N GLY A 38 17.80 -17.21 11.08
CA GLY A 38 16.38 -17.36 11.38
C GLY A 38 16.06 -16.90 12.80
N GLY A 39 15.00 -16.11 12.93
CA GLY A 39 14.27 -15.90 14.16
C GLY A 39 12.82 -16.27 13.89
N GLY A 40 12.42 -17.47 14.32
CA GLY A 40 11.02 -17.88 14.31
C GLY A 40 10.22 -16.95 15.21
N GLY A 41 9.40 -16.10 14.60
CA GLY A 41 8.37 -15.33 15.29
C GLY A 41 7.26 -16.27 15.73
N SER A 42 7.07 -16.39 17.04
CA SER A 42 5.93 -17.06 17.63
C SER A 42 4.66 -16.32 17.20
N GLY A 43 3.77 -17.02 16.50
CA GLY A 43 2.60 -16.43 15.84
C GLY A 43 1.67 -15.72 16.82
N GLY A 44 1.79 -14.39 16.85
CA GLY A 44 0.67 -13.52 17.17
C GLY A 44 -0.40 -13.63 16.09
N ASP A 45 -1.62 -13.27 16.44
CA ASP A 45 -2.77 -13.22 15.54
C ASP A 45 -2.56 -12.36 14.27
N GLY A 46 -1.52 -11.52 14.21
CA GLY A 46 -1.19 -10.61 13.10
C GLY A 46 -0.22 -11.11 12.02
N GLY A 47 0.37 -12.30 12.15
CA GLY A 47 1.34 -12.83 11.18
C GLY A 47 2.62 -11.98 11.06
N ALA A 48 3.36 -12.12 9.95
CA ALA A 48 4.67 -11.47 9.77
C ALA A 48 4.62 -9.93 9.86
N LEU A 49 3.51 -9.32 9.42
CA LEU A 49 3.27 -7.88 9.57
C LEU A 49 3.00 -7.51 11.03
N GLY A 50 2.19 -8.30 11.76
CA GLY A 50 1.88 -8.07 13.17
C GLY A 50 3.11 -8.10 14.08
N ASP A 51 4.12 -8.90 13.73
CA ASP A 51 5.42 -8.93 14.44
C ASP A 51 6.21 -7.61 14.31
N ILE A 52 5.95 -6.84 13.25
CA ILE A 52 6.68 -5.61 12.90
C ILE A 52 5.87 -4.36 13.27
N LEU A 53 4.56 -4.42 13.05
CA LEU A 53 3.63 -3.31 13.18
C LEU A 53 2.51 -3.69 14.15
N SER A 54 2.62 -3.23 15.40
CA SER A 54 1.54 -3.35 16.36
C SER A 54 0.39 -2.40 16.03
N ARG A 55 -0.79 -2.64 16.61
CA ARG A 55 -1.93 -1.73 16.49
C ARG A 55 -1.57 -0.34 16.98
N GLU A 56 -0.92 -0.24 18.13
CA GLU A 56 -0.54 1.04 18.74
C GLU A 56 0.37 1.83 17.81
N LEU A 57 1.35 1.16 17.18
CA LEU A 57 2.24 1.81 16.22
C LEU A 57 1.50 2.22 14.95
N PHE A 58 0.57 1.41 14.44
CA PHE A 58 -0.28 1.80 13.30
C PHE A 58 -1.13 3.03 13.60
N GLU A 59 -1.75 3.07 14.78
CA GLU A 59 -2.55 4.21 15.24
C GLU A 59 -1.68 5.46 15.46
N GLU A 60 -0.45 5.31 15.93
CA GLU A 60 0.51 6.40 16.07
C GLU A 60 0.96 6.95 14.71
N MET A 61 1.39 6.07 13.80
CA MET A 61 1.88 6.43 12.46
C MET A 61 0.80 7.13 11.63
N LEU A 62 -0.45 6.69 11.74
CA LEU A 62 -1.58 7.23 10.98
C LEU A 62 -2.59 7.98 11.87
N SER A 63 -2.06 8.74 12.84
CA SER A 63 -2.83 9.38 13.93
C SER A 63 -3.90 10.38 13.51
N HIS A 64 -3.82 10.93 12.30
CA HIS A 64 -4.79 11.92 11.81
C HIS A 64 -5.72 11.42 10.69
N ARG A 65 -5.62 10.14 10.29
CA ARG A 65 -6.47 9.60 9.21
C ARG A 65 -7.97 9.64 9.54
N ASN A 66 -8.30 9.66 10.84
CA ASN A 66 -9.67 9.73 11.37
C ASN A 66 -10.09 11.16 11.77
N ASP A 67 -9.33 12.18 11.38
CA ASP A 67 -9.76 13.56 11.56
C ASP A 67 -11.09 13.79 10.82
N PRO A 68 -12.10 14.46 11.42
CA PRO A 68 -13.40 14.69 10.77
C PRO A 68 -13.34 15.42 9.43
N ARG A 69 -12.21 16.08 9.10
CA ARG A 69 -11.98 16.73 7.81
C ARG A 69 -11.55 15.74 6.71
N CYS A 70 -11.16 14.52 7.07
CA CYS A 70 -10.80 13.48 6.12
C CYS A 70 -12.03 12.76 5.57
N PRO A 71 -12.23 12.74 4.25
CA PRO A 71 -13.35 12.00 3.65
C PRO A 71 -13.31 10.49 3.93
N ALA A 72 -12.13 9.91 4.17
CA ALA A 72 -11.96 8.50 4.52
C ALA A 72 -11.90 8.25 6.04
N ALA A 73 -12.33 9.19 6.89
CA ALA A 73 -12.31 9.01 8.33
C ALA A 73 -13.05 7.72 8.75
N ASN A 74 -12.41 6.93 9.61
CA ASN A 74 -12.85 5.61 10.09
C ASN A 74 -12.90 4.49 9.03
N PHE A 75 -12.41 4.73 7.80
CA PHE A 75 -12.35 3.70 6.77
C PHE A 75 -11.18 2.75 6.98
N TYR A 76 -9.96 3.27 7.14
CA TYR A 76 -8.73 2.47 7.22
C TYR A 76 -8.46 1.95 8.63
N THR A 77 -8.59 0.63 8.82
CA THR A 77 -8.41 -0.04 10.11
C THR A 77 -7.20 -0.96 10.11
N TYR A 78 -6.59 -1.11 11.29
CA TYR A 78 -5.47 -2.05 11.50
C TYR A 78 -5.89 -3.49 11.16
N ASP A 79 -7.09 -3.90 11.58
CA ASP A 79 -7.58 -5.27 11.37
C ASP A 79 -7.72 -5.62 9.89
N ALA A 80 -8.21 -4.67 9.08
CA ALA A 80 -8.28 -4.85 7.63
C ALA A 80 -6.90 -4.93 6.98
N PHE A 81 -5.93 -4.13 7.46
CA PHE A 81 -4.56 -4.19 6.94
C PHE A 81 -3.90 -5.54 7.26
N ILE A 82 -4.02 -6.03 8.50
CA ILE A 82 -3.55 -7.35 8.89
C ILE A 82 -4.25 -8.47 8.12
N ALA A 83 -5.57 -8.39 7.96
CA ALA A 83 -6.34 -9.38 7.21
C ALA A 83 -5.90 -9.45 5.74
N ALA A 84 -5.70 -8.30 5.10
CA ALA A 84 -5.18 -8.23 3.74
C ALA A 84 -3.74 -8.76 3.65
N ALA A 85 -2.84 -8.37 4.56
CA ALA A 85 -1.45 -8.79 4.56
C ALA A 85 -1.26 -10.31 4.70
N LYS A 86 -2.17 -11.00 5.41
CA LYS A 86 -2.16 -12.48 5.49
C LYS A 86 -2.34 -13.17 4.13
N LEU A 87 -2.94 -12.51 3.15
CA LEU A 87 -3.09 -13.02 1.79
C LEU A 87 -1.83 -12.80 0.93
N TYR A 88 -0.88 -12.01 1.42
CA TYR A 88 0.42 -11.74 0.79
C TYR A 88 1.56 -12.14 1.75
N PRO A 89 1.76 -13.44 2.02
CA PRO A 89 2.58 -13.93 3.14
C PRO A 89 4.07 -13.55 3.07
N ASP A 90 4.55 -13.14 1.90
CA ASP A 90 5.93 -12.65 1.70
C ASP A 90 6.11 -11.19 2.18
N PHE A 91 5.05 -10.40 2.22
CA PHE A 91 5.10 -9.00 2.67
C PHE A 91 5.50 -8.93 4.13
N ALA A 92 6.51 -8.11 4.44
CA ALA A 92 7.08 -7.98 5.77
C ALA A 92 7.64 -9.30 6.36
N ALA A 93 7.93 -10.30 5.52
CA ALA A 93 8.42 -11.62 5.94
C ALA A 93 9.82 -11.98 5.40
N LYS A 94 10.41 -11.15 4.53
CA LYS A 94 11.73 -11.40 3.92
C LYS A 94 12.84 -10.55 4.54
N GLY A 95 14.04 -11.14 4.58
CA GLY A 95 15.22 -10.52 5.15
C GLY A 95 15.24 -10.52 6.67
N ASN A 96 16.14 -9.73 7.25
CA ASN A 96 16.23 -9.55 8.70
C ASN A 96 15.17 -8.55 9.20
N ASN A 97 15.10 -8.34 10.52
CA ASN A 97 14.11 -7.43 11.10
C ASN A 97 14.22 -5.98 10.59
N ASP A 98 15.41 -5.52 10.22
CA ASP A 98 15.58 -4.15 9.70
C ASP A 98 15.04 -4.04 8.28
N THR A 99 15.29 -5.05 7.42
CA THR A 99 14.67 -5.15 6.09
C THR A 99 13.15 -5.18 6.18
N ARG A 100 12.59 -6.02 7.05
CA ARG A 100 11.13 -6.13 7.25
C ARG A 100 10.51 -4.81 7.71
N LYS A 101 11.14 -4.13 8.68
CA LYS A 101 10.71 -2.79 9.13
C LYS A 101 10.80 -1.76 8.01
N MET A 102 11.87 -1.80 7.22
CA MET A 102 12.07 -0.87 6.11
C MET A 102 11.02 -1.06 5.02
N GLU A 103 10.67 -2.31 4.67
CA GLU A 103 9.58 -2.59 3.72
C GLU A 103 8.25 -2.02 4.21
N VAL A 104 7.87 -2.28 5.47
CA VAL A 104 6.61 -1.77 6.05
C VAL A 104 6.58 -0.24 6.08
N ALA A 105 7.69 0.39 6.49
CA ALA A 105 7.81 1.84 6.50
C ALA A 105 7.73 2.44 5.08
N ALA A 106 8.36 1.80 4.09
CA ALA A 106 8.31 2.24 2.70
C ALA A 106 6.89 2.10 2.11
N PHE A 107 6.22 0.97 2.35
CA PHE A 107 4.84 0.75 1.94
C PHE A 107 3.92 1.83 2.52
N LEU A 108 3.93 2.01 3.85
CA LEU A 108 3.11 3.02 4.53
C LEU A 108 3.46 4.45 4.12
N GLY A 109 4.75 4.74 3.87
CA GLY A 109 5.18 6.04 3.38
C GLY A 109 4.62 6.36 2.00
N GLN A 110 4.71 5.41 1.07
CA GLN A 110 4.17 5.57 -0.28
C GLN A 110 2.65 5.71 -0.27
N THR A 111 1.94 4.81 0.41
CA THR A 111 0.47 4.86 0.46
C THR A 111 -0.04 6.10 1.19
N SER A 112 0.64 6.56 2.23
CA SER A 112 0.35 7.86 2.87
C SER A 112 0.52 9.02 1.92
N HIS A 113 1.55 9.01 1.07
CA HIS A 113 1.72 10.02 0.03
C HIS A 113 0.58 9.98 -1.01
N GLN A 114 0.18 8.80 -1.47
CA GLN A 114 -0.91 8.65 -2.43
C GLN A 114 -2.27 9.10 -1.87
N THR A 115 -2.48 8.94 -0.57
CA THR A 115 -3.72 9.27 0.15
C THR A 115 -3.60 10.56 0.98
N ASN A 116 -2.72 11.46 0.54
CA ASN A 116 -2.25 12.67 1.23
C ASN A 116 -3.33 13.43 2.00
N GLY A 117 -2.95 14.13 3.06
CA GLY A 117 -3.84 14.87 3.95
C GLY A 117 -3.53 14.49 5.39
N PHE A 118 -3.16 15.49 6.20
CA PHE A 118 -2.81 15.31 7.61
C PHE A 118 -1.79 14.18 7.92
N GLY A 119 -0.89 13.85 6.99
CA GLY A 119 0.11 12.79 7.19
C GLY A 119 -0.22 11.45 6.50
N GLY A 120 -1.35 11.33 5.83
CA GLY A 120 -1.70 10.18 4.98
C GLY A 120 -3.04 9.54 5.36
N TYR A 121 -3.52 8.67 4.47
CA TYR A 121 -4.75 7.88 4.62
C TYR A 121 -6.02 8.72 4.82
N CYS A 122 -6.03 9.97 4.36
CA CYS A 122 -7.15 10.89 4.51
C CYS A 122 -8.20 10.74 3.40
N TYR A 123 -7.79 10.19 2.24
CA TYR A 123 -8.64 9.91 1.09
C TYR A 123 -8.53 8.45 0.67
N ASN A 124 -9.64 7.87 0.21
CA ASN A 124 -9.70 6.54 -0.38
C ASN A 124 -10.13 6.55 -1.87
N GLU A 125 -10.32 7.73 -2.44
CA GLU A 125 -10.56 7.99 -3.86
C GLU A 125 -9.88 9.31 -4.25
N ALA A 126 -9.43 9.40 -5.50
CA ALA A 126 -8.82 10.60 -6.05
C ALA A 126 -9.78 11.81 -6.02
N LEU A 127 -9.25 12.99 -5.63
CA LEU A 127 -9.99 14.24 -5.45
C LEU A 127 -10.71 14.78 -6.71
N ASN A 128 -10.44 14.25 -7.90
CA ASN A 128 -11.10 14.65 -9.14
C ASN A 128 -11.17 13.48 -10.14
N CYS A 129 -12.11 12.58 -9.92
CA CYS A 129 -12.37 11.40 -10.76
C CYS A 129 -13.13 11.76 -12.07
N SER A 130 -12.70 12.81 -12.79
CA SER A 130 -13.36 13.25 -14.03
C SER A 130 -12.90 12.52 -15.30
N ALA A 131 -11.67 12.02 -15.31
CA ALA A 131 -11.20 11.14 -16.38
C ALA A 131 -11.71 9.71 -16.15
N SER A 132 -11.94 8.96 -17.23
CA SER A 132 -12.36 7.56 -17.16
C SER A 132 -11.24 6.61 -16.72
N TYR A 133 -9.97 7.01 -16.90
CA TYR A 133 -8.79 6.14 -16.72
C TYR A 133 -8.97 4.81 -17.47
N CYS A 134 -9.48 4.89 -18.69
CA CYS A 134 -9.74 3.75 -19.54
C CYS A 134 -8.74 3.74 -20.69
N GLU A 135 -8.06 2.61 -20.87
CA GLU A 135 -7.30 2.30 -22.06
C GLU A 135 -7.91 1.09 -22.76
N ASN A 136 -8.04 1.13 -24.09
CA ASN A 136 -8.61 0.02 -24.84
C ASN A 136 -7.67 -1.21 -24.81
N LYS A 137 -7.90 -2.13 -23.87
CA LYS A 137 -7.18 -3.39 -23.72
C LYS A 137 -8.16 -4.55 -23.88
N PRO A 138 -7.96 -5.49 -24.84
CA PRO A 138 -8.90 -6.59 -25.07
C PRO A 138 -9.16 -7.46 -23.82
N ASN A 139 -8.14 -7.68 -22.99
CA ASN A 139 -8.27 -8.53 -21.79
C ASN A 139 -8.89 -7.82 -20.58
N TYR A 140 -8.97 -6.49 -20.62
CA TYR A 140 -9.46 -5.65 -19.53
C TYR A 140 -10.35 -4.55 -20.12
N PRO A 141 -11.51 -4.90 -20.70
CA PRO A 141 -12.36 -3.91 -21.37
C PRO A 141 -12.86 -2.85 -20.39
N CYS A 142 -13.13 -1.67 -20.91
CA CYS A 142 -13.77 -0.62 -20.15
C CYS A 142 -15.28 -0.75 -20.24
N TYR A 143 -15.96 -0.55 -19.12
CA TYR A 143 -17.42 -0.55 -19.06
C TYR A 143 -17.98 0.87 -19.18
N ALA A 144 -19.11 1.00 -19.87
CA ALA A 144 -19.75 2.31 -20.07
C ALA A 144 -20.17 2.92 -18.72
N GLY A 145 -19.83 4.19 -18.51
CA GLY A 145 -20.15 4.91 -17.27
C GLY A 145 -19.22 4.58 -16.08
N VAL A 146 -18.27 3.66 -16.25
CA VAL A 146 -17.32 3.28 -15.21
C VAL A 146 -16.05 4.12 -15.30
N SER A 147 -15.58 4.63 -14.16
CA SER A 147 -14.27 5.28 -14.04
C SER A 147 -13.32 4.48 -13.18
N TYR A 148 -12.11 4.26 -13.69
CA TYR A 148 -11.01 3.56 -13.04
C TYR A 148 -10.01 4.53 -12.39
N CYS A 149 -10.50 5.63 -11.83
CA CYS A 149 -9.66 6.56 -11.08
C CYS A 149 -9.06 5.92 -9.82
N GLY A 150 -8.10 6.63 -9.22
CA GLY A 150 -7.35 6.16 -8.06
C GLY A 150 -8.25 5.84 -6.88
N ARG A 151 -8.16 4.60 -6.36
CA ARG A 151 -8.83 4.18 -5.13
C ARG A 151 -7.90 3.40 -4.21
N GLY A 152 -8.21 3.47 -2.91
CA GLY A 152 -7.47 2.78 -1.86
C GLY A 152 -6.07 3.35 -1.60
N PRO A 153 -5.27 2.66 -0.76
CA PRO A 153 -3.99 3.17 -0.25
C PRO A 153 -2.96 3.48 -1.35
N MET A 154 -2.93 2.68 -2.43
CA MET A 154 -2.00 2.89 -3.55
C MET A 154 -2.64 3.68 -4.70
N GLN A 155 -3.85 4.22 -4.52
CA GLN A 155 -4.61 4.90 -5.56
C GLN A 155 -4.65 4.11 -6.88
N LEU A 156 -5.05 2.83 -6.78
CA LEU A 156 -5.11 1.92 -7.93
C LEU A 156 -5.94 2.57 -9.04
N SER A 157 -5.31 2.75 -10.20
CA SER A 157 -5.88 3.48 -11.33
C SER A 157 -5.73 2.67 -12.60
N TRP A 158 -6.58 2.92 -13.58
CA TRP A 158 -6.65 2.26 -14.88
C TRP A 158 -7.33 0.89 -14.91
N ASN A 159 -8.19 0.67 -15.90
CA ASN A 159 -8.91 -0.58 -16.14
C ASN A 159 -8.01 -1.82 -16.12
N TYR A 160 -6.81 -1.75 -16.71
CA TYR A 160 -5.91 -2.90 -16.72
C TYR A 160 -5.34 -3.23 -15.34
N ASN A 161 -5.20 -2.27 -14.42
CA ASN A 161 -4.76 -2.56 -13.06
C ASN A 161 -5.90 -3.15 -12.22
N TYR A 162 -7.11 -2.59 -12.33
CA TYR A 162 -8.29 -3.18 -11.69
C TYR A 162 -8.56 -4.60 -12.20
N GLY A 163 -8.45 -4.81 -13.51
CA GLY A 163 -8.61 -6.12 -14.14
C GLY A 163 -7.54 -7.13 -13.71
N GLN A 164 -6.26 -6.76 -13.69
CA GLN A 164 -5.19 -7.66 -13.23
C GLN A 164 -5.28 -7.98 -11.74
N PHE A 165 -5.58 -6.98 -10.91
CA PHE A 165 -5.83 -7.21 -9.48
C PHE A 165 -7.03 -8.14 -9.29
N GLY A 166 -8.15 -7.86 -9.96
CA GLY A 166 -9.35 -8.68 -9.90
C GLY A 166 -9.08 -10.11 -10.35
N GLU A 167 -8.34 -10.30 -11.44
CA GLU A 167 -7.94 -11.62 -11.92
C GLU A 167 -7.12 -12.39 -10.88
N SER A 168 -6.20 -11.71 -10.17
CA SER A 168 -5.39 -12.35 -9.12
C SER A 168 -6.19 -12.87 -7.93
N ILE A 169 -7.42 -12.39 -7.74
CA ILE A 169 -8.33 -12.78 -6.65
C ILE A 169 -9.63 -13.42 -7.15
N GLY A 170 -9.74 -13.73 -8.45
CA GLY A 170 -10.94 -14.33 -9.04
C GLY A 170 -12.16 -13.40 -9.12
N GLN A 171 -11.97 -12.08 -9.11
CA GLN A 171 -12.99 -11.03 -9.14
C GLN A 171 -12.78 -10.03 -10.29
N LYS A 172 -12.24 -10.49 -11.43
CA LYS A 172 -11.92 -9.64 -12.57
C LYS A 172 -13.13 -8.87 -13.09
N GLU A 173 -14.23 -9.56 -13.34
CA GLU A 173 -15.46 -8.97 -13.89
C GLU A 173 -16.10 -7.99 -12.92
N GLU A 174 -16.06 -8.30 -11.62
CA GLU A 174 -16.56 -7.43 -10.55
C GLU A 174 -15.74 -6.14 -10.49
N LEU A 175 -14.41 -6.22 -10.43
CA LEU A 175 -13.56 -5.02 -10.34
C LEU A 175 -13.52 -4.18 -11.63
N LEU A 176 -13.82 -4.78 -12.79
CA LEU A 176 -13.97 -4.02 -14.02
C LEU A 176 -15.31 -3.28 -14.13
N GLN A 177 -16.37 -3.80 -13.51
CA GLN A 177 -17.72 -3.21 -13.54
C GLN A 177 -18.00 -2.30 -12.34
N HIS A 178 -17.50 -2.68 -11.17
CA HIS A 178 -17.74 -2.06 -9.87
C HIS A 178 -16.43 -1.67 -9.16
N PRO A 179 -15.51 -0.92 -9.80
CA PRO A 179 -14.23 -0.54 -9.18
C PRO A 179 -14.41 0.31 -7.91
N GLU A 180 -15.57 0.93 -7.71
CA GLU A 180 -15.94 1.67 -6.51
C GLU A 180 -15.97 0.81 -5.23
N VAL A 181 -16.03 -0.52 -5.34
CA VAL A 181 -16.01 -1.42 -4.18
C VAL A 181 -14.79 -1.18 -3.28
N LEU A 182 -13.65 -0.75 -3.85
CA LEU A 182 -12.42 -0.41 -3.10
C LEU A 182 -12.57 0.78 -2.14
N LYS A 183 -13.68 1.54 -2.22
CA LYS A 183 -14.01 2.63 -1.28
C LYS A 183 -14.89 2.19 -0.12
N THR A 184 -15.43 0.98 -0.18
CA THR A 184 -16.44 0.48 0.78
C THR A 184 -15.96 -0.79 1.48
N ASP A 185 -15.17 -1.61 0.79
CA ASP A 185 -14.46 -2.75 1.38
C ASP A 185 -13.01 -2.37 1.70
N VAL A 186 -12.73 -2.08 2.97
CA VAL A 186 -11.40 -1.68 3.45
C VAL A 186 -10.37 -2.80 3.27
N THR A 187 -10.75 -4.07 3.44
CA THR A 187 -9.83 -5.20 3.31
C THR A 187 -9.41 -5.34 1.86
N LEU A 188 -10.38 -5.29 0.94
CA LEU A 188 -10.13 -5.33 -0.50
C LEU A 188 -9.32 -4.10 -0.97
N SER A 189 -9.54 -2.93 -0.36
CA SER A 189 -8.74 -1.72 -0.57
C SER A 189 -7.26 -1.94 -0.22
N PHE A 190 -6.97 -2.55 0.94
CA PHE A 190 -5.59 -2.91 1.30
C PHE A 190 -5.02 -4.01 0.42
N MET A 191 -5.82 -5.01 0.04
CA MET A 191 -5.39 -6.06 -0.88
C MET A 191 -4.96 -5.48 -2.23
N SER A 192 -5.66 -4.47 -2.75
CA SER A 192 -5.30 -3.84 -4.01
C SER A 192 -3.94 -3.13 -3.93
N ALA A 193 -3.64 -2.50 -2.80
CA ALA A 193 -2.35 -1.85 -2.56
C ALA A 193 -1.22 -2.86 -2.37
N LEU A 194 -1.45 -3.94 -1.63
CA LEU A 194 -0.49 -5.02 -1.43
C LEU A 194 -0.24 -5.77 -2.75
N TRP A 195 -1.27 -6.08 -3.53
CA TRP A 195 -1.13 -6.64 -4.87
C TRP A 195 -0.20 -5.79 -5.73
N PHE A 196 -0.41 -4.48 -5.77
CA PHE A 196 0.43 -3.58 -6.55
C PHE A 196 1.89 -3.59 -6.04
N TRP A 197 2.08 -3.60 -4.73
CA TRP A 197 3.41 -3.65 -4.10
C TRP A 197 4.17 -4.94 -4.41
N MET A 198 3.46 -6.08 -4.42
CA MET A 198 4.03 -7.41 -4.58
C MET A 198 4.19 -7.85 -6.04
N THR A 199 3.50 -7.20 -6.98
CA THR A 199 3.43 -7.64 -8.38
C THR A 199 4.40 -6.87 -9.27
N ALA A 200 5.29 -7.59 -9.95
CA ALA A 200 6.13 -7.01 -10.98
C ALA A 200 5.31 -6.73 -12.24
N GLN A 201 5.50 -5.55 -12.85
CA GLN A 201 4.88 -5.18 -14.13
C GLN A 201 6.00 -4.77 -15.09
N PRO A 202 6.51 -5.69 -15.93
CA PRO A 202 7.67 -5.44 -16.79
C PRO A 202 7.53 -4.13 -17.59
N PRO A 203 8.59 -3.31 -17.67
CA PRO A 203 9.96 -3.59 -17.20
C PRO A 203 10.19 -3.36 -15.69
N LYS A 204 9.17 -2.95 -14.92
CA LYS A 204 9.31 -2.62 -13.50
C LYS A 204 9.31 -3.89 -12.64
N PRO A 205 10.29 -4.05 -11.73
CA PRO A 205 10.22 -5.09 -10.69
C PRO A 205 9.09 -4.77 -9.71
N SER A 206 8.75 -5.73 -8.83
CA SER A 206 7.84 -5.42 -7.72
C SER A 206 8.55 -4.54 -6.70
N CYS A 207 7.82 -3.63 -6.06
CA CYS A 207 8.42 -2.78 -5.04
C CYS A 207 8.88 -3.61 -3.83
N HIS A 208 8.19 -4.72 -3.51
CA HIS A 208 8.69 -5.75 -2.59
C HIS A 208 10.12 -6.20 -2.91
N SER A 209 10.39 -6.63 -4.15
CA SER A 209 11.72 -7.12 -4.54
C SER A 209 12.81 -6.05 -4.56
N VAL A 210 12.44 -4.77 -4.59
CA VAL A 210 13.39 -3.66 -4.46
C VAL A 210 13.77 -3.45 -2.99
N MET A 211 12.85 -3.73 -2.06
CA MET A 211 13.03 -3.50 -0.63
C MET A 211 13.66 -4.69 0.12
N THR A 212 13.66 -5.89 -0.46
CA THR A 212 14.06 -7.15 0.20
C THR A 212 15.09 -7.93 -0.59
#